data_AF-A0A1G0GNQ7-F1
#
_entry.id   AF-A0A1G0GNQ7-F1
#
_cell.length_a   1.000
_cell.length_b   1.000
_cell.length_c   1.000
_cell.angle_alpha   90.00
_cell.angle_beta   90.00
_cell.angle_gamma   90.00
#
_symmetry.space_group_name_H-M   'P 1'
#
loop_
_entity.id
_entity.type
_entity.pdbx_description
1 polymer ?
#
loop_
_entity_poly.entity_id
_entity_poly.type
_entity_poly.pdbx_seq_one_letter_code
_entity_poly.pdbx_strand_id
1 'polypeptide(L)'
;MIRTQVYITKEEKKMLTQLSKQTGDSQSELIRKAIELLKNALKKKSSDRLQALRAARGIWEGRSDDEFIAIRKSLDRKFKE
;
A
#
# COMPACT_ATOMS: atom_id res chain seq x y z
N MET A 1 -19.52 6.20 15.10
CA MET A 1 -19.48 6.66 13.69
C MET A 1 -20.26 7.95 13.57
N ILE A 2 -19.76 8.94 12.82
CA ILE A 2 -20.49 10.18 12.52
C ILE A 2 -21.27 9.97 11.21
N ARG A 3 -22.54 10.36 11.18
CA ARG A 3 -23.36 10.28 9.96
C ARG A 3 -22.98 11.42 9.03
N THR A 4 -22.57 11.08 7.81
CA THR A 4 -22.15 12.05 6.79
C THR A 4 -22.93 11.80 5.52
N GLN A 5 -23.44 12.87 4.89
CA GLN A 5 -24.00 12.83 3.55
C GLN A 5 -22.88 13.13 2.54
N VAL A 6 -22.81 12.34 1.47
CA VAL A 6 -21.81 12.48 0.41
C VAL A 6 -22.53 12.52 -0.92
N TYR A 7 -22.14 13.46 -1.77
CA TYR A 7 -22.66 13.54 -3.15
C TYR A 7 -21.87 12.57 -4.03
N ILE A 8 -22.60 11.74 -4.75
CA ILE A 8 -22.07 10.78 -5.71
C ILE A 8 -22.95 10.82 -6.96
N THR A 9 -22.39 10.42 -8.09
CA THR A 9 -23.11 10.26 -9.34
C THR A 9 -24.09 9.09 -9.29
N LYS A 10 -25.04 9.07 -10.24
CA LYS A 10 -25.97 7.94 -10.39
C LYS A 10 -25.24 6.62 -10.68
N GLU A 11 -24.14 6.69 -11.42
CA GLU A 11 -23.34 5.52 -11.80
C GLU A 11 -22.61 4.94 -10.60
N GLU A 12 -21.96 5.77 -9.79
CA GLU A 12 -21.31 5.35 -8.54
C GLU A 12 -22.31 4.73 -7.56
N LYS A 13 -23.51 5.30 -7.44
CA LYS A 13 -24.59 4.71 -6.61
C LYS A 13 -25.00 3.32 -7.11
N LYS A 14 -25.12 3.14 -8.44
CA LYS A 14 -25.44 1.85 -9.05
C LYS A 14 -24.34 0.84 -8.76
N MET A 15 -23.08 1.23 -8.92
CA MET A 15 -21.91 0.41 -8.61
C MET A 15 -21.88 -0.02 -7.13
N LEU A 16 -22.08 0.91 -6.20
CA LEU A 16 -22.14 0.61 -4.75
C LEU A 16 -23.26 -0.38 -4.41
N THR A 17 -24.42 -0.24 -5.06
CA THR A 17 -25.53 -1.18 -4.87
C THR A 17 -25.18 -2.58 -5.37
N GLN A 18 -24.51 -2.68 -6.52
CA GLN A 18 -24.09 -3.96 -7.08
C GLN A 18 -23.02 -4.63 -6.22
N LEU A 19 -22.01 -3.88 -5.77
CA LEU A 19 -20.97 -4.36 -4.88
C LEU A 19 -21.54 -4.81 -3.54
N SER A 20 -22.51 -4.08 -2.98
CA SER A 20 -23.17 -4.45 -1.73
C SER A 20 -23.87 -5.81 -1.84
N LYS A 21 -24.54 -6.07 -2.97
CA LYS A 21 -25.17 -7.37 -3.24
C LYS A 21 -24.16 -8.51 -3.41
N GLN A 22 -23.01 -8.22 -4.03
CA GLN A 22 -21.98 -9.23 -4.29
C GLN A 22 -21.18 -9.60 -3.04
N THR A 23 -20.91 -8.62 -2.17
CA THR A 23 -20.03 -8.78 -1.00
C THR A 23 -20.78 -9.06 0.30
N GLY A 24 -22.08 -8.72 0.37
CA GLY A 24 -22.86 -8.73 1.61
C GLY A 24 -22.61 -7.52 2.50
N ASP A 25 -21.66 -6.64 2.15
CA ASP A 25 -21.37 -5.43 2.89
C ASP A 25 -22.44 -4.36 2.65
N SER A 26 -22.69 -3.52 3.66
CA SER A 26 -23.49 -2.31 3.47
C SER A 26 -22.77 -1.28 2.59
N GLN A 27 -23.51 -0.42 1.88
CA GLN A 27 -22.93 0.66 1.09
C GLN A 27 -22.01 1.57 1.91
N SER A 28 -22.40 1.89 3.15
CA SER A 28 -21.59 2.70 4.06
C SER A 28 -20.28 2.01 4.44
N GLU A 29 -20.28 0.68 4.55
CA GLU A 29 -19.09 -0.11 4.83
C GLU A 29 -18.14 -0.19 3.64
N LEU A 30 -18.67 -0.36 2.43
CA LEU A 30 -17.89 -0.28 1.19
C LEU A 30 -17.19 1.07 1.03
N ILE A 31 -17.91 2.17 1.26
CA ILE A 31 -17.32 3.52 1.23
C ILE A 31 -16.20 3.65 2.26
N ARG A 32 -16.40 3.15 3.49
CA ARG A 32 -15.36 3.15 4.53
C ARG A 32 -14.14 2.34 4.13
N LYS A 33 -14.32 1.11 3.62
CA LYS A 33 -13.23 0.24 3.15
C LYS A 33 -12.43 0.93 2.05
N ALA A 34 -13.10 1.58 1.09
CA ALA A 34 -12.46 2.36 0.05
C ALA A 34 -11.61 3.52 0.61
N ILE A 35 -12.12 4.26 1.60
CA ILE A 35 -11.37 5.34 2.27
C ILE A 35 -10.13 4.80 2.99
N GLU A 36 -10.24 3.68 3.71
CA GLU A 36 -9.08 3.07 4.37
C GLU A 36 -8.04 2.55 3.37
N LEU A 37 -8.46 1.96 2.25
CA LEU A 37 -7.56 1.56 1.16
C LEU A 37 -6.82 2.78 0.59
N LEU A 38 -7.53 3.89 0.35
CA LEU A 38 -6.93 5.12 -0.15
C LEU A 38 -5.93 5.71 0.86
N LYS A 39 -6.30 5.78 2.13
CA LYS A 39 -5.42 6.24 3.22
C LYS A 39 -4.14 5.41 3.30
N ASN A 40 -4.24 4.09 3.18
CA ASN A 40 -3.08 3.20 3.18
C ASN A 40 -2.20 3.42 1.94
N ALA A 41 -2.80 3.63 0.77
CA ALA A 41 -2.06 3.96 -0.45
C ALA A 41 -1.32 5.30 -0.33
N LEU A 42 -1.95 6.31 0.29
CA LEU A 42 -1.36 7.63 0.50
C LEU A 42 -0.22 7.60 1.54
N LYS A 43 -0.36 6.82 2.61
CA LYS A 43 0.72 6.60 3.60
C LYS A 43 1.97 6.01 2.95
N LYS A 44 1.81 4.96 2.14
CA LYS A 44 2.93 4.31 1.41
C LYS A 44 3.67 5.28 0.49
N LYS A 45 2.98 6.23 -0.13
CA LYS A 45 3.59 7.20 -1.06
C LYS A 45 4.37 8.32 -0.37
N SER A 46 3.93 8.78 0.80
CA SER A 46 4.42 10.03 1.41
C SER A 46 5.42 9.84 2.55
N SER A 47 5.29 8.77 3.34
CA SER A 47 6.07 8.60 4.57
C SER A 47 7.29 7.70 4.41
N ASP A 48 7.23 6.64 3.61
CA ASP A 48 8.25 5.59 3.71
C ASP A 48 9.49 5.85 2.87
N ARG A 49 9.36 6.36 1.64
CA ARG A 49 10.52 6.34 0.72
C ARG A 49 11.67 7.24 1.18
N LEU A 50 11.39 8.53 1.45
CA LEU A 50 12.46 9.47 1.83
C LEU A 50 13.00 9.16 3.23
N GLN A 51 12.14 8.72 4.14
CA GLN A 51 12.54 8.35 5.51
C GLN A 51 13.36 7.06 5.50
N ALA A 52 12.99 6.04 4.71
CA ALA A 52 13.77 4.83 4.51
C ALA A 52 15.12 5.13 3.84
N LEU A 53 15.17 6.03 2.84
CA LEU A 53 16.43 6.45 2.23
C LEU A 53 17.34 7.19 3.22
N ARG A 54 16.77 8.03 4.09
CA ARG A 54 17.51 8.69 5.17
C ARG A 54 17.99 7.70 6.22
N ALA A 55 17.17 6.72 6.60
CA ALA A 55 17.53 5.68 7.56
C ALA A 55 18.61 4.73 6.99
N ALA A 56 18.62 4.51 5.67
CA ALA A 56 19.65 3.72 4.99
C ALA A 56 20.94 4.52 4.70
N ARG A 57 21.01 5.80 5.08
CA ARG A 57 22.24 6.61 4.91
C ARG A 57 23.37 5.98 5.71
N GLY A 58 24.49 5.68 5.05
CA GLY A 58 25.65 5.08 5.71
C GLY A 58 25.50 3.58 6.00
N ILE A 59 24.46 2.90 5.50
CA ILE A 59 24.28 1.45 5.70
C ILE A 59 25.46 0.60 5.18
N TRP A 60 26.27 1.17 4.29
CA TRP A 60 27.47 0.57 3.70
C TRP A 60 28.78 1.14 4.24
N GLU A 61 28.73 2.10 5.16
CA GLU A 61 29.92 2.70 5.75
C GLU A 61 30.66 1.65 6.60
N GLY A 62 31.95 1.46 6.32
CA GLY A 62 32.79 0.50 7.04
C GLY A 62 32.62 -0.98 6.64
N ARG A 63 31.80 -1.30 5.64
CA ARG A 63 31.70 -2.67 5.10
C ARG A 63 32.73 -2.91 4.00
N SER A 64 33.27 -4.13 3.96
CA SER A 64 34.27 -4.53 2.95
C SER A 64 33.61 -5.03 1.66
N ASP A 65 34.38 -5.01 0.56
CA ASP A 65 33.95 -5.51 -0.75
C ASP A 65 33.57 -7.00 -0.72
N ASP A 66 34.17 -7.79 0.18
CA ASP A 66 33.85 -9.20 0.36
C ASP A 66 32.41 -9.42 0.85
N GLU A 67 31.90 -8.53 1.70
CA GLU A 67 30.50 -8.57 2.16
C GLU A 67 29.54 -8.28 1.00
N PHE A 68 29.89 -7.37 0.10
CA PHE A 68 29.09 -7.08 -1.09
C PHE A 68 29.01 -8.30 -2.02
N ILE A 69 30.14 -8.98 -2.24
CA ILE A 69 30.20 -10.19 -3.06
C ILE A 69 29.37 -11.30 -2.42
N ALA A 70 29.43 -11.47 -1.10
CA ALA A 70 28.63 -12.45 -0.37
C ALA A 70 27.12 -12.15 -0.47
N ILE A 71 26.71 -10.90 -0.28
CA ILE A 71 25.30 -10.46 -0.43
C ILE A 71 24.85 -10.70 -1.87
N ARG A 72 25.64 -10.31 -2.87
CA ARG A 72 25.31 -10.48 -4.29
C ARG A 72 25.13 -11.95 -4.66
N LYS A 73 26.02 -12.84 -4.19
CA LYS A 73 25.94 -14.30 -4.39
C LYS A 73 24.75 -14.93 -3.70
N SER A 74 24.32 -14.39 -2.54
CA SER A 74 23.12 -14.88 -1.84
C SER A 74 21.82 -14.63 -2.62
N LEU A 75 21.81 -13.61 -3.47
CA LEU A 75 20.67 -13.22 -4.31
C LEU A 75 20.63 -13.95 -5.66
N ASP A 76 21.73 -14.58 -6.09
CA ASP A 76 21.77 -15.33 -7.36
C ASP A 76 20.83 -16.56 -7.39
N ARG A 77 20.33 -17.02 -6.24
CA ARG A 77 19.53 -18.26 -6.13
C ARG A 77 18.01 -18.07 -5.94
N LYS A 78 17.43 -16.93 -6.35
CA LYS A 78 15.96 -16.74 -6.28
C LYS A 78 15.26 -16.40 -7.61
N PHE A 79 15.96 -16.47 -8.74
CA PHE A 79 15.33 -16.47 -10.07
C PHE A 79 15.55 -17.83 -10.75
N LYS A 80 14.83 -18.85 -10.27
CA LYS A 80 14.48 -20.04 -11.05
C LYS A 80 12.98 -20.25 -10.85
N GLU A 81 12.30 -20.40 -11.98
CA GLU A 81 10.83 -20.44 -12.18
C GLU A 81 10.04 -21.25 -11.15
#